data_AF-A0A2I1CY80-F1
#
_entry.id   AF-A0A2I1CY80-F1
#
_cell.length_a   1.000
_cell.length_b   1.000
_cell.length_c   1.000
_cell.angle_alpha   90.00
_cell.angle_beta   90.00
_cell.angle_gamma   90.00
#
_symmetry.space_group_name_H-M   'P 1'
#
loop_
_entity.id
_entity.type
_entity.pdbx_description
1 polymer ?
#
loop_
_entity_poly.entity_id
_entity_poly.type
_entity_poly.pdbx_seq_one_letter_code
_entity_poly.pdbx_strand_id
1 'polypeptide(L)'
;MVLNYDPPNAGFALRAKDSCPSGTNPCYQTWGGFLSCCPNTSQCFEYENGAPNSFCCPGESNCANFIDPKPHCADESWTMFESDGMFCCLEDQSGFWTAEKGHNGSVGCSDGDPGSNLRTLLNPAEQSAIAGGVVGGVAGVVLIIVAVLFMLRRRRRQNGMQPDTSNSNAPPGFEPIPTGGVAEAPVKAYPGYEGPSELESHNAAKRFELHENTRPSELP
;
A
#
# COMPACT_ATOMS: atom_id res chain seq x y z
N MET A 1 5.97 -19.23 -29.00
CA MET A 1 6.61 -19.16 -27.67
C MET A 1 5.89 -18.07 -26.91
N VAL A 2 5.33 -18.35 -25.74
CA VAL A 2 4.64 -17.33 -24.93
C VAL A 2 5.71 -16.60 -24.13
N LEU A 3 5.75 -15.27 -24.22
CA LEU A 3 6.66 -14.45 -23.42
C LEU A 3 6.15 -14.48 -21.97
N ASN A 4 7.04 -14.78 -21.03
CA ASN A 4 6.74 -14.82 -19.60
C ASN A 4 7.24 -13.53 -18.94
N TYR A 5 6.33 -12.74 -18.36
CA TYR A 5 6.64 -11.45 -17.73
C TYR A 5 6.66 -11.53 -16.20
N ASP A 6 6.72 -12.73 -15.63
CA ASP A 6 7.02 -12.92 -14.21
C ASP A 6 8.54 -13.14 -14.00
N PRO A 7 9.05 -12.95 -12.77
CA PRO A 7 10.42 -13.30 -12.41
C PRO A 7 10.75 -14.77 -12.73
N PRO A 8 12.01 -15.13 -13.05
CA PRO A 8 13.19 -14.26 -13.16
C PRO A 8 13.37 -13.65 -14.58
N ASN A 9 12.29 -13.51 -15.36
CA ASN A 9 12.38 -13.22 -16.80
C ASN A 9 12.06 -11.76 -17.15
N ALA A 10 11.33 -11.06 -16.29
CA ALA A 10 11.00 -9.67 -16.47
C ALA A 10 10.84 -8.95 -15.13
N GLY A 11 11.03 -7.64 -15.12
CA GLY A 11 10.81 -6.78 -13.95
C GLY A 11 11.75 -5.58 -13.93
N PHE A 12 11.72 -4.83 -12.83
CA PHE A 12 12.69 -3.75 -12.59
C PHE A 12 14.10 -4.33 -12.36
N ALA A 13 15.10 -3.69 -12.96
CA ALA A 13 16.49 -4.12 -12.82
C ALA A 13 17.05 -3.88 -11.41
N LEU A 14 18.01 -4.70 -11.03
CA LEU A 14 18.81 -4.49 -9.83
C LEU A 14 19.74 -3.30 -10.05
N ARG A 15 19.86 -2.44 -9.04
CA ARG A 15 20.87 -1.39 -8.99
C ARG A 15 22.08 -1.90 -8.22
N ALA A 16 23.24 -1.93 -8.86
CA ALA A 16 24.48 -2.41 -8.25
C ALA A 16 25.58 -1.34 -8.33
N LYS A 17 26.50 -1.38 -7.38
CA LYS A 17 27.67 -0.50 -7.36
C LYS A 17 28.88 -1.23 -7.94
N ASP A 18 29.59 -0.57 -8.84
CA ASP A 18 30.83 -1.02 -9.50
C ASP A 18 30.69 -2.24 -10.43
N SER A 19 30.00 -3.31 -10.00
CA SER A 19 29.78 -4.52 -10.80
C SER A 19 28.48 -5.25 -10.46
N CYS A 20 27.97 -6.03 -11.40
CA CYS A 20 26.79 -6.87 -11.20
C CYS A 20 27.11 -8.15 -10.42
N PRO A 21 26.21 -8.62 -9.54
CA PRO A 21 26.39 -9.87 -8.81
C PRO A 21 26.33 -11.09 -9.73
N SER A 22 26.77 -12.24 -9.21
CA SER A 22 26.73 -13.50 -9.93
C SER A 22 25.30 -13.86 -10.35
N GLY A 23 25.13 -14.43 -11.55
CA GLY A 23 23.82 -14.77 -12.09
C GLY A 23 23.10 -13.62 -12.79
N THR A 24 23.72 -12.43 -12.83
CA THR A 24 23.22 -11.27 -13.56
C THR A 24 24.25 -10.77 -14.57
N ASN A 25 23.75 -10.10 -15.61
CA ASN A 25 24.56 -9.44 -16.63
C ASN A 25 24.46 -7.92 -16.45
N PRO A 26 25.57 -7.19 -16.67
CA PRO A 26 25.55 -5.73 -16.68
C PRO A 26 24.73 -5.21 -17.85
N CYS A 27 23.89 -4.23 -17.53
CA CYS A 27 23.23 -3.38 -18.51
C CYS A 27 24.13 -2.15 -18.76
N TYR A 28 23.63 -0.96 -18.44
CA TYR A 28 24.33 0.31 -18.62
C TYR A 28 24.64 1.00 -17.28
N GLN A 29 25.63 1.88 -17.30
CA GLN A 29 25.97 2.74 -16.17
C GLN A 29 24.91 3.83 -16.00
N THR A 30 24.56 4.10 -14.75
CA THR A 30 23.47 5.03 -14.44
C THR A 30 24.00 6.32 -13.84
N TRP A 31 24.82 6.25 -12.78
CA TRP A 31 25.44 7.42 -12.16
C TRP A 31 26.49 6.98 -11.13
N GLY A 32 27.55 7.78 -10.90
CA GLY A 32 28.43 7.60 -9.72
C GLY A 32 29.00 6.20 -9.49
N GLY A 33 29.23 5.41 -10.55
CA GLY A 33 29.67 4.01 -10.46
C GLY A 33 28.55 2.98 -10.28
N PHE A 34 27.30 3.41 -10.16
CA PHE A 34 26.13 2.55 -10.22
C PHE A 34 25.81 2.13 -11.64
N LEU A 35 25.33 0.91 -11.78
CA LEU A 35 24.82 0.32 -13.01
C LEU A 35 23.55 -0.49 -12.73
N SER A 36 22.82 -0.78 -13.79
CA SER A 36 21.70 -1.70 -13.73
C SER A 36 22.15 -3.13 -14.10
N CYS A 37 21.53 -4.12 -13.47
CA CYS A 37 21.80 -5.54 -13.67
C CYS A 37 20.51 -6.30 -13.92
N CYS A 38 20.52 -7.20 -14.90
CA CYS A 38 19.41 -8.08 -15.20
C CYS A 38 19.81 -9.55 -15.00
N PRO A 39 18.88 -10.42 -14.55
CA PRO A 39 19.13 -11.86 -14.51
C PRO A 39 19.59 -12.37 -15.89
N ASN A 40 20.49 -13.36 -15.91
CA ASN A 40 21.05 -13.91 -17.15
C ASN A 40 19.99 -14.52 -18.10
N THR A 41 18.78 -14.73 -17.60
CA THR A 41 17.59 -15.22 -18.30
C THR A 41 16.81 -14.13 -19.03
N SER A 42 17.19 -12.86 -18.87
CA SER A 42 16.49 -11.69 -19.40
C SER A 42 17.45 -10.74 -20.12
N GLN A 43 16.90 -9.77 -20.84
CA GLN A 43 17.62 -8.76 -21.61
C GLN A 43 17.35 -7.37 -21.04
N CYS A 44 18.37 -6.52 -21.06
CA CYS A 44 18.25 -5.13 -20.63
C CYS A 44 17.52 -4.32 -21.72
N PHE A 45 16.41 -3.69 -21.36
CA PHE A 45 15.83 -2.65 -22.20
C PHE A 45 16.37 -1.28 -21.77
N GLU A 46 17.01 -0.59 -22.71
CA GLU A 46 17.48 0.78 -22.54
C GLU A 46 16.58 1.74 -23.32
N TYR A 47 16.21 2.85 -22.69
CA TYR A 47 15.49 3.91 -23.38
C TYR A 47 16.50 4.76 -24.14
N GLU A 48 16.22 5.07 -25.41
CA GLU A 48 17.10 5.86 -26.30
C GLU A 48 17.52 7.23 -25.72
N ASN A 49 16.78 7.76 -24.74
CA ASN A 49 17.04 9.05 -24.10
C ASN A 49 17.50 8.95 -22.63
N GLY A 50 17.91 7.76 -22.18
CA GLY A 50 18.37 7.52 -20.80
C GLY A 50 17.23 7.59 -19.79
N ALA A 51 16.63 6.46 -19.43
CA ALA A 51 15.67 6.40 -18.33
C ALA A 51 16.39 6.17 -17.00
N PRO A 52 15.89 6.74 -15.88
CA PRO A 52 16.50 6.57 -14.57
C PRO A 52 16.48 5.10 -14.10
N ASN A 53 15.50 4.32 -14.56
CA ASN A 53 15.27 2.94 -14.15
C ASN A 53 15.18 2.01 -15.36
N SER A 54 15.93 0.91 -15.32
CA SER A 54 15.99 -0.08 -16.41
C SER A 54 14.99 -1.20 -16.17
N PHE A 55 14.48 -1.76 -17.26
CA PHE A 55 13.66 -2.96 -17.22
C PHE A 55 14.47 -4.15 -17.74
N CYS A 56 14.27 -5.28 -17.08
CA CYS A 56 14.65 -6.58 -17.61
C CYS A 56 13.45 -7.14 -18.35
N CYS A 57 13.66 -7.57 -19.59
CA CYS A 57 12.61 -8.07 -20.46
C CYS A 57 12.96 -9.47 -20.99
N PRO A 58 11.97 -10.31 -21.32
CA PRO A 58 12.24 -11.65 -21.87
C PRO A 58 12.87 -11.64 -23.27
N GLY A 59 12.93 -10.46 -23.90
CA GLY A 59 13.58 -10.19 -25.18
C GLY A 59 13.97 -8.72 -25.28
N GLU A 60 14.43 -8.27 -26.46
CA GLU A 60 15.02 -6.93 -26.64
C GLU A 60 13.99 -5.78 -26.71
N SER A 61 12.69 -6.08 -26.71
CA SER A 61 11.63 -5.09 -26.78
C SER A 61 11.23 -4.55 -25.41
N ASN A 62 10.84 -3.27 -25.36
CA ASN A 62 10.27 -2.65 -24.16
C ASN A 62 9.07 -3.47 -23.63
N CYS A 63 9.16 -3.89 -22.36
CA CYS A 63 8.13 -4.67 -21.69
C CYS A 63 7.45 -3.93 -20.52
N ALA A 64 7.70 -2.62 -20.35
CA ALA A 64 7.14 -1.82 -19.24
C ALA A 64 5.61 -1.95 -19.13
N ASN A 65 4.88 -1.93 -20.25
CA ASN A 65 3.42 -2.08 -20.27
C ASN A 65 2.90 -3.38 -19.61
N PHE A 66 3.73 -4.43 -19.50
CA PHE A 66 3.39 -5.68 -18.83
C PHE A 66 3.82 -5.69 -17.35
N ILE A 67 4.82 -4.89 -17.00
CA ILE A 67 5.39 -4.82 -15.64
C ILE A 67 4.64 -3.76 -14.81
N ASP A 68 4.36 -2.58 -15.37
CA ASP A 68 3.71 -1.47 -14.67
C ASP A 68 2.37 -1.85 -13.99
N PRO A 69 1.50 -2.70 -14.57
CA PRO A 69 0.27 -3.12 -13.89
C PRO A 69 0.48 -4.01 -12.66
N LYS A 70 1.63 -4.71 -12.59
CA LYS A 70 2.01 -5.59 -11.49
C LYS A 70 3.51 -5.40 -11.22
N PRO A 71 3.91 -4.29 -10.58
CA PRO A 71 5.32 -3.99 -10.39
C PRO A 71 6.04 -5.06 -9.56
N HIS A 72 7.18 -5.52 -10.07
CA HIS A 72 8.03 -6.50 -9.40
C HIS A 72 9.48 -6.37 -9.86
N CYS A 73 10.40 -6.85 -9.03
CA CYS A 73 11.79 -6.99 -9.40
C CYS A 73 11.99 -8.09 -10.43
N ALA A 74 13.00 -7.93 -11.30
CA ALA A 74 13.32 -8.94 -12.30
C ALA A 74 13.71 -10.30 -11.69
N ASP A 75 14.14 -10.32 -10.42
CA ASP A 75 14.34 -11.50 -9.60
C ASP A 75 13.47 -11.39 -8.34
N GLU A 76 12.84 -12.49 -7.94
CA GLU A 76 11.95 -12.53 -6.77
C GLU A 76 12.70 -12.44 -5.42
N SER A 77 14.00 -12.72 -5.43
CA SER A 77 14.87 -12.58 -4.25
C SER A 77 15.27 -11.13 -3.96
N TRP A 78 14.96 -10.19 -4.87
CA TRP A 78 15.34 -8.79 -4.70
C TRP A 78 14.25 -8.00 -3.99
N THR A 79 14.68 -6.97 -3.26
CA THR A 79 13.79 -6.03 -2.59
C THR A 79 13.56 -4.82 -3.48
N MET A 80 12.29 -4.48 -3.72
CA MET A 80 11.90 -3.34 -4.53
C MET A 80 11.85 -2.07 -3.67
N PHE A 81 12.22 -0.93 -4.25
CA PHE A 81 12.16 0.39 -3.62
C PHE A 81 11.55 1.39 -4.61
N GLU A 82 10.94 2.45 -4.07
CA GLU A 82 10.27 3.50 -4.86
C GLU A 82 10.82 4.89 -4.52
N SER A 83 11.07 5.68 -5.56
CA SER A 83 11.39 7.12 -5.50
C SER A 83 10.68 7.82 -6.67
N ASP A 84 11.38 8.56 -7.55
CA ASP A 84 10.85 9.05 -8.84
C ASP A 84 10.66 7.91 -9.89
N GLY A 85 10.50 6.68 -9.40
CA GLY A 85 10.33 5.42 -10.13
C GLY A 85 10.82 4.24 -9.28
N MET A 86 10.57 3.02 -9.77
CA MET A 86 10.92 1.79 -9.06
C MET A 86 12.28 1.21 -9.48
N PHE A 87 12.98 0.61 -8.52
CA PHE A 87 14.24 -0.10 -8.73
C PHE A 87 14.39 -1.20 -7.67
N CYS A 88 15.36 -2.09 -7.88
CA CYS A 88 15.58 -3.22 -6.98
C CYS A 88 16.97 -3.19 -6.36
N CYS A 89 17.06 -3.67 -5.13
CA CYS A 89 18.30 -3.98 -4.44
C CYS A 89 18.32 -5.46 -4.03
N LEU A 90 19.49 -5.97 -3.65
CA LEU A 90 19.58 -7.29 -3.02
C LEU A 90 18.79 -7.31 -1.71
N GLU A 91 18.35 -8.50 -1.27
CA GLU A 91 17.52 -8.71 -0.08
C GLU A 91 18.07 -8.04 1.19
N ASP A 92 19.39 -8.00 1.34
CA ASP A 92 20.11 -7.48 2.50
C ASP A 92 20.59 -6.02 2.33
N GLN A 93 20.22 -5.37 1.22
CA GLN A 93 20.64 -4.01 0.93
C GLN A 93 19.53 -2.99 1.17
N SER A 94 19.94 -1.78 1.53
CA SER A 94 19.05 -0.63 1.61
C SER A 94 19.04 0.12 0.28
N GLY A 95 17.85 0.44 -0.22
CA GLY A 95 17.67 1.41 -1.29
C GLY A 95 17.82 2.83 -0.74
N PHE A 96 18.40 3.73 -1.54
CA PHE A 96 18.49 5.15 -1.20
C PHE A 96 18.31 6.03 -2.44
N TRP A 97 17.91 7.27 -2.22
CA TRP A 97 18.03 8.35 -3.22
C TRP A 97 19.07 9.38 -2.76
N THR A 98 19.68 10.12 -3.70
CA THR A 98 20.72 11.10 -3.39
C THR A 98 20.38 12.51 -3.87
N ALA A 99 20.74 13.50 -3.04
CA ALA A 99 20.75 14.93 -3.35
C ALA A 99 22.17 15.43 -3.70
N GLU A 100 23.11 14.52 -3.96
CA GLU A 100 24.48 14.87 -4.34
C GLU A 100 24.51 15.76 -5.58
N LYS A 101 25.37 16.80 -5.55
CA LYS A 101 25.54 17.71 -6.68
C LYS A 101 26.00 16.94 -7.92
N GLY A 102 25.23 17.03 -9.00
CA GLY A 102 25.49 16.31 -10.25
C GLY A 102 24.78 14.96 -10.37
N HIS A 103 24.21 14.45 -9.27
CA HIS A 103 23.47 13.18 -9.22
C HIS A 103 22.13 13.30 -8.49
N ASN A 104 21.66 14.52 -8.24
CA ASN A 104 20.40 14.77 -7.54
C ASN A 104 19.24 14.01 -8.20
N GLY A 105 18.47 13.27 -7.40
CA GLY A 105 17.37 12.41 -7.85
C GLY A 105 17.80 11.00 -8.27
N SER A 106 19.09 10.67 -8.18
CA SER A 106 19.56 9.33 -8.53
C SER A 106 19.35 8.33 -7.40
N VAL A 107 19.09 7.08 -7.74
CA VAL A 107 18.86 5.98 -6.80
C VAL A 107 19.98 4.94 -6.82
N GLY A 108 20.26 4.34 -5.67
CA GLY A 108 21.32 3.36 -5.46
C GLY A 108 20.97 2.37 -4.36
N CYS A 109 21.79 1.31 -4.26
CA CYS A 109 21.74 0.34 -3.19
C CYS A 109 23.03 0.40 -2.35
N SER A 110 22.92 0.14 -1.05
CA SER A 110 24.06 0.10 -0.14
C SER A 110 23.90 -0.98 0.93
N ASP A 111 25.03 -1.52 1.38
CA ASP A 111 25.10 -2.41 2.54
C ASP A 111 24.92 -1.57 3.83
N GLY A 112 23.67 -1.21 4.13
CA GLY A 112 23.31 -0.36 5.27
C GLY A 112 23.36 1.14 4.97
N ASP A 113 23.80 1.95 5.96
CA ASP A 113 23.86 3.41 5.85
C ASP A 113 24.84 3.83 4.75
N PRO A 114 24.38 4.57 3.72
CA PRO A 114 25.23 4.97 2.62
C PRO A 114 26.24 6.09 2.97
N GLY A 115 26.30 6.54 4.24
CA GLY A 115 27.41 7.29 4.81
C GLY A 115 27.52 8.76 4.40
N SER A 116 26.48 9.30 3.77
CA SER A 116 26.41 10.68 3.29
C SER A 116 25.11 11.32 3.76
N ASN A 117 25.19 12.53 4.33
CA ASN A 117 24.02 13.30 4.75
C ASN A 117 23.17 13.81 3.56
N LEU A 118 23.64 13.62 2.33
CA LEU A 118 22.92 13.92 1.10
C LEU A 118 22.15 12.70 0.58
N ARG A 119 22.27 11.54 1.23
CA ARG A 119 21.55 10.33 0.86
C ARG A 119 20.45 10.06 1.87
N THR A 120 19.31 9.65 1.35
CA THR A 120 18.13 9.32 2.15
C THR A 120 17.77 7.88 1.89
N LEU A 121 17.72 7.09 2.96
CA LEU A 121 17.25 5.71 2.91
C LEU A 121 15.78 5.66 2.53
N LEU A 122 15.44 4.71 1.67
CA LEU A 122 14.08 4.45 1.22
C LEU A 122 13.54 3.23 1.96
N ASN A 123 12.23 3.20 2.16
CA ASN A 123 11.54 2.00 2.63
C ASN A 123 11.28 1.06 1.45
N PRO A 124 11.28 -0.27 1.66
CA PRO A 124 10.83 -1.21 0.65
C PRO A 124 9.43 -0.88 0.14
N ALA A 125 9.23 -1.04 -1.16
CA ALA A 125 7.92 -0.91 -1.79
C ALA A 125 7.09 -2.17 -1.50
N GLU A 126 5.94 -1.99 -0.87
CA GLU A 126 4.98 -3.07 -0.64
C GLU A 126 4.42 -3.53 -1.99
N GLN A 127 4.81 -4.73 -2.46
CA GLN A 127 4.20 -5.35 -3.63
C GLN A 127 2.72 -5.60 -3.31
N SER A 128 1.86 -4.72 -3.82
CA SER A 128 0.46 -4.71 -3.43
C SER A 128 -0.21 -6.06 -3.71
N ALA A 129 -0.64 -6.75 -2.64
CA ALA A 129 -1.40 -7.99 -2.70
C ALA A 129 -2.86 -7.74 -3.15
N ILE A 130 -3.06 -7.09 -4.30
CA ILE A 130 -4.40 -6.81 -4.83
C ILE A 130 -4.81 -7.96 -5.76
N ALA A 131 -5.05 -9.14 -5.17
CA ALA A 131 -5.62 -10.29 -5.89
C ALA A 131 -6.92 -10.84 -5.26
N GLY A 132 -7.45 -10.24 -4.18
CA GLY A 132 -8.54 -10.87 -3.41
C GLY A 132 -9.90 -10.16 -3.38
N GLY A 133 -10.03 -8.93 -3.88
CA GLY A 133 -11.17 -8.06 -3.51
C GLY A 133 -12.55 -8.51 -3.99
N VAL A 134 -12.66 -9.11 -5.18
CA VAL A 134 -13.98 -9.27 -5.84
C VAL A 134 -14.60 -10.65 -5.61
N VAL A 135 -13.78 -11.70 -5.40
CA VAL A 135 -14.28 -13.08 -5.26
C VAL A 135 -14.75 -13.38 -3.82
N GLY A 136 -14.18 -12.70 -2.81
CA GLY A 136 -14.60 -12.86 -1.41
C GLY A 136 -15.99 -12.28 -1.09
N GLY A 137 -16.41 -11.23 -1.81
CA GLY A 137 -17.68 -10.55 -1.55
C GLY A 137 -18.91 -11.42 -1.84
N VAL A 138 -18.94 -12.09 -3.00
CA VAL A 138 -20.12 -12.87 -3.42
C VAL A 138 -20.27 -14.14 -2.58
N ALA A 139 -19.18 -14.85 -2.28
CA ALA A 139 -19.20 -16.03 -1.42
C ALA A 139 -19.60 -15.68 0.02
N GLY A 140 -19.12 -14.55 0.57
CA GLY A 140 -19.49 -14.06 1.89
C GLY A 140 -20.99 -13.71 2.00
N VAL A 141 -21.54 -13.00 1.01
CA VAL A 141 -22.96 -12.63 1.00
C VAL A 141 -23.86 -13.87 0.90
N VAL A 142 -23.51 -14.85 0.07
CA VAL A 142 -24.29 -16.11 -0.05
C VAL A 142 -24.28 -16.89 1.27
N LEU A 143 -23.14 -17.03 1.94
CA LEU A 143 -23.04 -17.71 3.23
C LEU A 143 -23.88 -17.04 4.32
N ILE A 144 -23.86 -15.70 4.39
CA ILE A 144 -24.67 -14.94 5.35
C ILE A 144 -26.17 -15.14 5.10
N ILE A 145 -26.61 -15.08 3.84
CA ILE A 145 -28.03 -15.30 3.48
C ILE A 145 -28.47 -16.71 3.87
N VAL A 146 -27.66 -17.74 3.58
CA VAL A 146 -27.96 -19.13 3.95
C VAL A 146 -28.05 -19.30 5.47
N ALA A 147 -27.12 -18.73 6.23
CA ALA A 147 -27.11 -18.80 7.69
C ALA A 147 -28.36 -18.13 8.30
N VAL A 148 -28.74 -16.94 7.81
CA VAL A 148 -29.94 -16.23 8.25
C VAL A 148 -31.21 -17.03 7.93
N LEU A 149 -31.36 -17.54 6.70
CA LEU A 149 -32.52 -18.35 6.31
C LEU A 149 -32.61 -19.65 7.11
N PHE A 150 -31.48 -20.29 7.42
CA PHE A 150 -31.43 -21.48 8.25
C PHE A 150 -31.89 -21.19 9.69
N MET A 151 -31.40 -20.10 10.30
CA MET A 151 -31.82 -19.67 11.64
C MET A 151 -33.32 -19.32 11.69
N LEU A 152 -33.84 -18.60 10.69
CA LEU A 152 -35.26 -18.26 10.61
C LEU A 152 -36.15 -19.50 10.40
N ARG A 153 -35.73 -20.46 9.55
CA ARG A 153 -36.44 -21.74 9.39
C ARG A 153 -36.43 -22.56 10.66
N ARG A 154 -35.29 -22.61 11.37
CA ARG A 154 -35.18 -23.32 12.65
C ARG A 154 -36.10 -22.70 13.70
N ARG A 155 -36.17 -21.36 13.77
CA ARG A 155 -37.05 -20.66 14.73
C ARG A 155 -38.53 -20.89 14.42
N ARG A 156 -38.94 -20.90 13.15
CA ARG A 156 -40.33 -21.22 12.76
C ARG A 156 -40.72 -22.65 13.15
N ARG A 157 -39.79 -23.61 13.13
CA ARG A 157 -40.05 -24.99 13.59
C ARG A 157 -40.22 -25.08 15.11
N GLN A 158 -39.61 -24.18 15.88
CA GLN A 158 -39.75 -24.13 17.33
C GLN A 158 -41.04 -23.43 17.80
N ASN A 159 -41.61 -22.54 16.98
CA ASN A 159 -42.86 -21.84 17.30
C ASN A 159 -44.14 -22.65 16.98
N GLY A 160 -44.02 -23.93 16.61
CA GLY A 160 -45.15 -24.79 16.20
C GLY A 160 -45.82 -25.61 17.31
N MET A 161 -45.52 -25.36 18.59
CA MET A 161 -46.13 -26.10 19.70
C MET A 161 -46.60 -25.13 20.81
N GLN A 162 -47.78 -24.55 20.61
CA GLN A 162 -48.58 -23.96 21.69
C GLN A 162 -49.96 -24.64 21.63
N PRO A 163 -50.37 -25.42 22.65
CA PRO A 163 -51.75 -25.87 22.76
C PRO A 163 -52.60 -24.72 23.31
N ASP A 164 -53.73 -24.47 22.65
CA ASP A 164 -54.78 -23.58 23.13
C ASP A 164 -55.39 -24.12 24.43
N THR A 165 -55.41 -23.31 25.48
CA THR A 165 -56.36 -23.46 26.59
C THR A 165 -57.21 -22.21 26.68
N SER A 166 -58.41 -22.32 26.11
CA SER A 166 -59.56 -21.48 26.30
C SER A 166 -60.05 -21.59 27.75
N ASN A 167 -60.28 -20.47 28.44
CA ASN A 167 -61.30 -20.43 29.47
C ASN A 167 -61.93 -19.04 29.55
N SER A 168 -63.19 -18.99 29.13
CA SER A 168 -64.07 -17.83 29.20
C SER A 168 -64.59 -17.65 30.62
N ASN A 169 -64.66 -16.41 31.12
CA ASN A 169 -65.76 -15.88 31.94
C ASN A 169 -65.65 -14.34 31.98
N ALA A 170 -66.77 -13.66 31.73
CA ALA A 170 -66.93 -12.20 31.64
C ALA A 170 -67.92 -11.69 32.74
N PRO A 171 -68.38 -10.42 32.72
CA PRO A 171 -67.81 -9.13 33.21
C PRO A 171 -68.70 -8.57 34.37
N PRO A 172 -68.84 -7.26 34.73
CA PRO A 172 -68.21 -6.00 34.26
C PRO A 172 -67.75 -5.01 35.37
N GLY A 173 -67.06 -3.93 34.97
CA GLY A 173 -67.32 -2.60 35.55
C GLY A 173 -66.16 -1.82 36.17
N PHE A 174 -66.09 -0.54 35.77
CA PHE A 174 -65.48 0.65 36.37
C PHE A 174 -63.98 0.94 36.20
N GLU A 175 -63.72 2.03 35.47
CA GLU A 175 -62.54 2.90 35.58
C GLU A 175 -62.47 3.54 36.98
N PRO A 176 -61.27 3.92 37.49
CA PRO A 176 -60.75 5.26 37.21
C PRO A 176 -59.21 5.35 37.04
N ILE A 177 -58.79 6.43 36.38
CA ILE A 177 -57.42 6.95 36.33
C ILE A 177 -57.03 7.47 37.74
N PRO A 178 -55.78 7.21 38.19
CA PRO A 178 -55.02 8.31 38.78
C PRO A 178 -53.55 8.38 38.32
N THR A 179 -53.21 9.62 37.99
CA THR A 179 -51.92 10.30 38.05
C THR A 179 -50.98 9.90 39.19
N GLY A 180 -49.68 9.91 38.87
CA GLY A 180 -48.64 10.48 39.73
C GLY A 180 -47.83 9.48 40.55
N GLY A 181 -46.52 9.41 40.27
CA GLY A 181 -45.57 8.69 41.11
C GLY A 181 -44.18 8.64 40.51
N VAL A 182 -43.46 9.75 40.63
CA VAL A 182 -42.00 9.79 40.47
C VAL A 182 -41.36 8.87 41.49
N ALA A 183 -40.50 7.96 41.03
CA ALA A 183 -39.50 7.31 41.87
C ALA A 183 -38.22 7.18 41.05
N GLU A 184 -37.22 7.94 41.47
CA GLU A 184 -35.87 8.01 40.95
C GLU A 184 -35.05 6.74 41.24
N ALA A 185 -34.01 6.61 40.41
CA ALA A 185 -32.71 5.95 40.63
C ALA A 185 -32.55 4.48 40.15
N PRO A 186 -31.32 4.06 39.76
CA PRO A 186 -30.16 4.82 39.29
C PRO A 186 -29.73 4.41 37.87
N VAL A 187 -29.42 5.39 37.03
CA VAL A 187 -28.69 5.18 35.77
C VAL A 187 -27.28 4.73 36.12
N LYS A 188 -26.95 3.47 35.83
CA LYS A 188 -25.56 3.01 35.80
C LYS A 188 -24.88 3.75 34.64
N ALA A 189 -24.05 4.71 35.01
CA ALA A 189 -23.07 5.32 34.14
C ALA A 189 -22.15 4.21 33.59
N TYR A 190 -22.25 3.95 32.28
CA TYR A 190 -21.13 3.38 31.56
C TYR A 190 -20.13 4.52 31.32
N PRO A 191 -18.83 4.32 31.56
CA PRO A 191 -17.83 5.32 31.21
C PRO A 191 -17.85 5.51 29.69
N GLY A 192 -18.30 6.69 29.27
CA GLY A 192 -18.02 7.22 27.95
C GLY A 192 -16.51 7.36 27.82
N TYR A 193 -15.96 6.73 26.82
CA TYR A 193 -14.62 6.98 26.34
C TYR A 193 -14.57 8.45 25.88
N GLU A 194 -13.81 9.25 26.62
CA GLU A 194 -13.32 10.53 26.13
C GLU A 194 -12.42 10.22 24.94
N GLY A 195 -12.86 10.61 23.74
CA GLY A 195 -11.95 10.73 22.62
C GLY A 195 -10.99 11.89 22.90
N PRO A 196 -9.66 11.69 22.83
CA PRO A 196 -8.75 12.81 22.69
C PRO A 196 -8.91 13.35 21.28
N SER A 197 -9.41 14.58 21.23
CA SER A 197 -9.28 15.53 20.14
C SER A 197 -7.83 15.60 19.63
N GLU A 198 -7.72 15.81 18.33
CA GLU A 198 -6.78 16.75 17.70
C GLU A 198 -5.34 16.72 18.24
N LEU A 199 -4.45 16.04 17.53
CA LEU A 199 -3.03 16.37 17.60
C LEU A 199 -2.49 16.64 16.19
N GLU A 200 -2.46 17.94 15.90
CA GLU A 200 -1.39 18.66 15.22
C GLU A 200 -0.89 18.09 13.89
N SER A 201 -1.63 18.44 12.84
CA SER A 201 -1.03 18.79 11.55
C SER A 201 -0.27 20.10 11.71
N HIS A 202 1.01 20.04 12.10
CA HIS A 202 1.90 21.18 12.07
C HIS A 202 3.19 20.90 11.29
N ASN A 203 3.37 21.78 10.30
CA ASN A 203 4.63 22.23 9.71
C ASN A 203 5.07 21.51 8.42
N ALA A 204 5.29 22.20 7.30
CA ALA A 204 5.21 23.63 7.04
C ALA A 204 5.10 23.85 5.53
N ALA A 205 4.02 24.51 5.12
CA ALA A 205 4.00 25.27 3.88
C ALA A 205 5.03 26.40 4.02
N LYS A 206 6.26 26.18 3.55
CA LYS A 206 7.21 27.28 3.36
C LYS A 206 6.90 27.96 2.04
N ARG A 207 5.87 28.80 2.12
CA ARG A 207 5.67 29.99 1.31
C ARG A 207 6.99 30.75 1.26
N PHE A 208 7.69 30.71 0.14
CA PHE A 208 8.78 31.64 -0.13
C PHE A 208 8.16 32.81 -0.89
N GLU A 209 7.90 33.87 -0.12
CA GLU A 209 7.53 35.19 -0.60
C GLU A 209 8.61 35.70 -1.58
N LEU A 210 8.12 36.30 -2.66
CA LEU A 210 8.88 37.11 -3.60
C LEU A 210 9.50 38.28 -2.82
N HIS A 211 10.83 38.36 -2.75
CA HIS A 211 11.50 39.61 -2.38
C HIS A 211 12.14 40.22 -3.63
N GLU A 212 11.41 41.19 -4.16
CA GLU A 212 11.86 42.11 -5.19
C GLU A 212 12.76 43.20 -4.58
N ASN A 213 13.76 43.60 -5.35
CA ASN A 213 14.65 44.77 -5.22
C ASN A 213 15.68 44.79 -4.08
N THR A 214 16.97 44.72 -4.44
CA THR A 214 17.83 45.93 -4.47
C THR A 214 19.08 45.71 -5.35
N ARG A 215 19.31 46.60 -6.33
CA ARG A 215 20.59 46.85 -7.02
C ARG A 215 21.33 47.98 -6.27
N PRO A 216 22.67 47.92 -6.12
CA PRO A 216 23.55 48.93 -6.74
C PRO A 216 24.80 48.27 -7.37
N SER A 217 25.11 48.46 -8.65
CA SER A 217 25.92 49.55 -9.26
C SER A 217 27.45 49.35 -9.16
N GLU A 218 28.03 48.92 -10.30
CA GLU A 218 29.35 49.29 -10.89
C GLU A 218 30.64 48.87 -10.14
N LEU A 219 31.82 48.62 -10.76
CA LEU A 219 32.52 49.12 -11.97
C LEU A 219 33.48 48.02 -12.50
N PRO A 220 34.14 48.19 -13.67
CA PRO A 220 35.39 48.97 -13.71
C PRO A 220 35.25 50.35 -14.35
#